data_AF-A0A139HYX6-F1
#
_entry.id   AF-A0A139HYX6-F1
#
_cell.length_a   1.000
_cell.length_b   1.000
_cell.length_c   1.000
_cell.angle_alpha   90.00
_cell.angle_beta   90.00
_cell.angle_gamma   90.00
#
_symmetry.space_group_name_H-M   'P 1'
#
loop_
_entity.id
_entity.type
_entity.pdbx_description
1 polymer ?
#
loop_
_entity_poly.entity_id
_entity_poly.type
_entity_poly.pdbx_seq_one_letter_code
_entity_poly.pdbx_strand_id
1 'polypeptide(L)'
;MLARFWKHGIHAFLEVLRHRRPESQDYMLAFIYLAYQMIALLFETIPSLTNTWIECLGDLARYRMAIEKEEEVFATWRGVAAR
;
A
#
# COMPACT_ATOMS: atom_id res chain seq x y z
N MET A 1 0.88 1.07 21.04
CA MET A 1 0.56 -0.33 20.70
C MET A 1 0.18 -0.46 19.22
N LEU A 2 -0.80 0.30 18.70
CA LEU A 2 -1.23 0.26 17.29
C LEU A 2 -0.23 0.87 16.29
N ALA A 3 0.49 1.93 16.67
CA ALA A 3 1.58 2.47 15.86
C ALA A 3 2.68 1.43 15.57
N ARG A 4 2.88 0.43 16.46
CA ARG A 4 3.83 -0.67 16.22
C ARG A 4 3.28 -1.67 15.20
N PHE A 5 1.99 -1.99 15.29
CA PHE A 5 1.31 -2.84 14.30
C PHE A 5 1.42 -2.21 12.91
N TRP A 6 1.07 -0.94 12.76
CA TRP A 6 1.20 -0.23 11.48
C TRP A 6 2.65 -0.21 10.97
N LYS A 7 3.58 0.27 11.81
CA LYS A 7 4.99 0.44 11.44
C LYS A 7 5.65 -0.87 11.01
N HIS A 8 5.45 -1.94 11.77
CA HIS A 8 6.16 -3.20 11.57
C HIS A 8 5.36 -4.24 10.76
N GLY A 9 4.03 -4.20 10.82
CA GLY A 9 3.16 -5.17 10.17
C GLY A 9 2.76 -4.77 8.74
N ILE A 10 2.73 -3.48 8.41
CA ILE A 10 2.27 -3.01 7.10
C ILE A 10 3.32 -2.11 6.45
N HIS A 11 3.68 -1.00 7.10
CA HIS A 11 4.53 0.03 6.51
C HIS A 11 5.93 -0.49 6.13
N ALA A 12 6.57 -1.29 6.97
CA ALA A 12 7.88 -1.86 6.67
C ALA A 12 7.89 -2.69 5.37
N PHE A 13 6.83 -3.49 5.14
CA PHE A 13 6.70 -4.30 3.93
C PHE A 13 6.41 -3.42 2.70
N LEU A 14 5.55 -2.41 2.84
CA LEU A 14 5.29 -1.44 1.78
C LEU A 14 6.58 -0.76 1.32
N GLU A 15 7.45 -0.36 2.25
CA GLU A 15 8.73 0.25 1.91
C GLU A 15 9.67 -0.73 1.21
N VAL A 16 9.79 -1.97 1.67
CA VAL A 16 10.62 -2.98 0.99
C VAL A 16 10.14 -3.20 -0.44
N LEU A 17 8.83 -3.32 -0.65
CA LEU A 17 8.25 -3.51 -1.98
C LEU A 17 8.47 -2.25 -2.84
N ARG A 18 8.28 -1.05 -2.29
CA ARG A 18 8.51 0.22 -3.00
C ARG A 18 9.93 0.35 -3.55
N HIS A 19 10.95 -0.01 -2.75
CA HIS A 19 12.36 0.10 -3.16
C HIS A 19 12.77 -0.91 -4.25
N ARG A 20 11.98 -1.96 -4.47
CA ARG A 20 12.26 -3.04 -5.44
C ARG A 20 11.47 -2.88 -6.75
N ARG A 21 10.91 -1.69 -6.98
CA ARG A 21 10.20 -1.40 -8.22
C ARG A 21 11.19 -1.10 -9.35
N PRO A 22 10.87 -1.51 -10.60
CA PRO A 22 9.56 -1.99 -11.06
C PRO A 22 9.26 -3.47 -10.82
N GLU A 23 10.25 -4.30 -10.46
CA GLU A 23 10.10 -5.77 -10.41
C GLU A 23 9.08 -6.25 -9.35
N SER A 24 8.85 -5.44 -8.31
CA SER A 24 7.90 -5.73 -7.24
C SER A 24 6.48 -5.20 -7.47
N GLN A 25 6.16 -4.59 -8.61
CA GLN A 25 4.90 -3.85 -8.84
C GLN A 25 3.66 -4.68 -8.49
N ASP A 26 3.53 -5.88 -9.06
CA ASP A 26 2.37 -6.74 -8.86
C ASP A 26 2.26 -7.23 -7.42
N TYR A 27 3.41 -7.54 -6.79
CA TYR A 27 3.46 -7.92 -5.38
C TYR A 27 3.06 -6.77 -4.46
N MET A 28 3.45 -5.55 -4.80
CA MET A 28 3.07 -4.34 -4.05
C MET A 28 1.56 -4.10 -4.10
N LEU A 29 0.96 -4.23 -5.29
CA LEU A 29 -0.50 -4.12 -5.45
C LEU A 29 -1.23 -5.21 -4.66
N ALA A 30 -0.82 -6.47 -4.82
CA ALA A 30 -1.43 -7.58 -4.09
C ALA A 30 -1.34 -7.40 -2.56
N PHE A 31 -0.19 -6.94 -2.06
CA PHE A 31 0.00 -6.69 -0.63
C PHE A 31 -0.91 -5.57 -0.12
N ILE A 32 -1.07 -4.49 -0.88
CA ILE A 32 -1.97 -3.39 -0.49
C ILE A 32 -3.42 -3.86 -0.41
N TYR A 33 -3.88 -4.64 -1.39
CA TYR A 33 -5.24 -5.18 -1.36
C TYR A 33 -5.45 -6.12 -0.16
N LEU A 34 -4.49 -7.00 0.12
CA LEU A 34 -4.55 -7.89 1.28
C LEU A 34 -4.58 -7.10 2.60
N ALA A 35 -3.69 -6.12 2.75
CA ALA A 35 -3.66 -5.26 3.94
C ALA A 35 -4.97 -4.50 4.10
N TYR A 36 -5.53 -3.96 3.01
CA TYR A 36 -6.80 -3.24 3.04
C TYR A 36 -7.95 -4.15 3.50
N GLN A 37 -8.06 -5.36 2.95
CA GLN A 37 -9.06 -6.35 3.36
C GLN A 37 -8.92 -6.72 4.84
N MET A 38 -7.69 -6.92 5.32
CA MET A 38 -7.45 -7.20 6.73
C MET A 38 -7.86 -6.04 7.65
N ILE A 39 -7.51 -4.79 7.31
CA ILE A 39 -7.90 -3.63 8.11
C ILE A 39 -9.41 -3.40 8.04
N ALA A 40 -10.05 -3.61 6.90
CA ALA A 40 -11.51 -3.52 6.77
C ALA A 40 -12.21 -4.54 7.68
N LEU A 41 -11.71 -5.77 7.74
CA LEU A 41 -12.22 -6.77 8.68
C LEU A 41 -12.05 -6.33 10.15
N LEU A 42 -10.90 -5.75 10.51
CA LEU A 42 -10.67 -5.23 11.87
C LEU A 42 -11.57 -4.02 12.18
N PHE A 43 -11.86 -3.19 11.18
CA PHE A 43 -12.82 -2.08 11.30
C PHE A 43 -14.22 -2.58 11.63
N GLU A 44 -14.68 -3.63 10.95
CA GLU A 44 -16.01 -4.22 11.17
C GLU A 44 -16.11 -4.99 12.50
N THR A 45 -15.02 -5.65 12.92
CA THR A 45 -15.05 -6.57 14.07
C THR A 45 -14.57 -5.95 15.38
N ILE A 46 -13.79 -4.85 15.34
CA ILE A 46 -13.21 -4.19 16.52
C ILE A 46 -13.55 -2.69 16.51
N PRO A 47 -14.79 -2.31 16.85
CA PRO A 47 -15.28 -0.92 16.77
C PRO A 47 -14.64 0.03 17.80
N SER A 48 -13.95 -0.49 18.82
CA SER A 48 -13.27 0.33 19.83
C SER A 48 -12.08 1.12 19.27
N LEU A 49 -11.63 0.81 18.04
CA LEU A 49 -10.46 1.41 17.40
C LEU A 49 -10.78 2.02 16.02
N THR A 50 -12.06 2.29 15.75
CA THR A 50 -12.60 2.80 14.47
C THR A 50 -11.76 3.91 13.84
N ASN A 51 -11.40 4.96 14.58
CA ASN A 51 -10.62 6.09 14.04
C ASN A 51 -9.24 5.64 13.53
N THR A 52 -8.60 4.72 14.24
CA THR A 52 -7.29 4.18 13.83
C THR A 52 -7.41 3.33 12.56
N TRP A 53 -8.46 2.53 12.45
CA TRP A 53 -8.68 1.74 11.24
C TRP A 53 -9.00 2.60 10.02
N ILE A 54 -9.81 3.65 10.19
CA ILE A 54 -10.07 4.64 9.14
C ILE A 54 -8.78 5.30 8.66
N GLU A 55 -7.90 5.71 9.58
CA GLU A 55 -6.59 6.28 9.23
C GLU A 55 -5.72 5.29 8.44
N CYS A 56 -5.64 4.03 8.88
CA CYS A 56 -4.90 2.98 8.18
C CYS A 56 -5.45 2.69 6.77
N LEU A 57 -6.78 2.64 6.60
CA LEU A 57 -7.43 2.46 5.30
C LEU A 57 -7.14 3.66 4.38
N GLY A 58 -7.15 4.87 4.92
CA GLY A 58 -6.77 6.09 4.21
C GLY A 58 -5.30 6.08 3.76
N ASP A 59 -4.38 5.62 4.62
CA ASP A 59 -2.98 5.45 4.27
C ASP A 59 -2.77 4.44 3.15
N LEU A 60 -3.43 3.28 3.23
CA LEU A 60 -3.37 2.25 2.19
C LEU A 60 -3.91 2.75 0.85
N ALA A 61 -5.02 3.50 0.86
CA ALA A 61 -5.57 4.14 -0.32
C ALA A 61 -4.59 5.16 -0.93
N ARG A 62 -3.93 5.98 -0.10
CA ARG A 62 -2.89 6.92 -0.54
C ARG A 62 -1.68 6.22 -1.16
N TYR A 63 -1.21 5.12 -0.55
CA TYR A 63 -0.14 4.31 -1.12
C TYR A 63 -0.52 3.76 -2.50
N ARG A 64 -1.73 3.21 -2.62
CA ARG A 64 -2.27 2.68 -3.89
C ARG A 64 -2.29 3.75 -4.99
N MET A 65 -2.75 4.96 -4.69
CA MET A 65 -2.77 6.08 -5.64
C MET A 65 -1.36 6.52 -6.07
N ALA A 66 -0.41 6.55 -5.14
CA ALA A 66 0.97 6.94 -5.44
C ALA A 66 1.64 5.96 -6.41
N ILE A 67 1.38 4.67 -6.24
CA ILE A 67 1.97 3.61 -7.06
C ILE A 67 1.46 3.66 -8.50
N GLU A 68 0.16 3.85 -8.72
CA GLU A 68 -0.41 4.00 -10.07
C GLU A 68 0.22 5.19 -10.81
N LYS A 69 0.34 6.34 -10.13
CA LYS A 69 0.96 7.53 -10.73
C LYS A 69 2.41 7.26 -11.13
N GLU A 70 3.18 6.59 -10.27
CA GLU A 70 4.56 6.24 -10.60
C GLU A 70 4.62 5.24 -11.76
N GLU A 71 3.73 4.24 -11.81
CA GLU A 71 3.67 3.28 -12.93
C GLU A 71 3.37 3.95 -14.27
N GLU A 72 2.42 4.88 -14.32
CA GLU A 72 2.12 5.67 -15.52
C GLU A 72 3.34 6.46 -16.01
N VAL A 73 4.06 7.10 -15.08
CA VAL A 73 5.31 7.80 -15.37
C VAL A 73 6.35 6.81 -15.91
N PHE A 74 6.58 5.69 -15.23
CA PHE A 74 7.52 4.65 -15.68
C PHE A 74 7.15 4.05 -17.04
N ALA A 75 5.86 3.87 -17.32
CA ALA A 75 5.38 3.36 -18.61
C ALA A 75 5.66 4.35 -19.75
N THR A 76 5.45 5.65 -19.51
CA THR A 76 5.77 6.71 -20.46
C THR A 76 7.26 6.71 -20.83
N TRP A 77 8.14 6.67 -19.82
CA TRP A 77 9.60 6.64 -20.04
C TRP A 77 10.08 5.33 -20.67
N ARG A 78 9.45 4.19 -20.35
CA ARG A 78 9.71 2.91 -21.06
C ARG A 78 9.39 3.02 -22.54
N GLY A 79 8.31 3.70 -22.91
CA GLY A 79 7.94 3.94 -24.31
C GLY A 79 8.92 4.84 -25.07
N VAL A 80 9.55 5.80 -24.37
CA VAL A 80 10.61 6.66 -24.94
C VAL A 80 11.88 5.88 -25.19
N ALA A 81 12.32 5.04 -24.24
CA ALA A 81 13.55 4.26 -24.36
C ALA A 81 13.48 3.10 -25.36
N ALA A 82 12.27 2.66 -25.74
CA ALA A 82 12.04 1.58 -26.70
C ALA A 82 11.94 2.05 -28.17
N ARG A 83 12.11 3.36 -28.43
CA ARG A 83 12.17 3.95 -29.78
C ARG A 83 13.61 4.29 -30.14
#